data_AF-A0A060Z847-F1
#
_entry.id   AF-A0A060Z847-F1
#
_cell.length_a   1.000
_cell.length_b   1.000
_cell.length_c   1.000
_cell.angle_alpha   90.00
_cell.angle_beta   90.00
_cell.angle_gamma   90.00
#
_symmetry.space_group_name_H-M   'P 1'
#
loop_
_entity.id
_entity.type
_entity.pdbx_description
1 polymer ?
#
loop_
_entity_poly.entity_id
_entity_poly.type
_entity_poly.pdbx_seq_one_letter_code
_entity_poly.pdbx_strand_id
1 'polypeptide(L)'
;MKSVSEECPNITSMYSLGRSSNGLDIVAMVISGNPTEHEIGEPEFRYTAGLHGNEATGREMVLLLMQYLCKEYRDGNPRVRRLVEGIRTHLVPSLNPDGQEKALIAGSELSGWTTGHWTEDGHDIFHNFPDLNSVLWEAEDKGMVPKLTPNHHVKIPADTVGDDKIAVETQAIISWMESHPFVLGANFQGGERVVAYPYDNHRLTKAASTSERDRAHSRKKRQFEDEYDRGADWDRGYDREEPEDDDRNRGYQEPEEERWNRGYQDPEEDRRNRGYQEPEEDRRN
;
A
#
# COMPACT_ATOMS: atom_id res chain seq x y z
N MET A 1 7.65 19.32 -7.17
CA MET A 1 6.41 19.53 -7.97
C MET A 1 6.38 20.92 -8.60
N LYS A 2 6.24 22.03 -7.85
CA LYS A 2 6.20 23.39 -8.46
C LYS A 2 7.36 23.66 -9.43
N SER A 3 8.59 23.35 -9.02
CA SER A 3 9.78 23.45 -9.89
C SER A 3 9.65 22.66 -11.21
N VAL A 4 9.08 21.46 -11.19
CA VAL A 4 8.84 20.67 -12.42
C VAL A 4 7.77 21.33 -13.30
N SER A 5 6.74 21.91 -12.67
CA SER A 5 5.67 22.61 -13.40
C SER A 5 6.16 23.90 -14.05
N GLU A 6 7.06 24.64 -13.39
CA GLU A 6 7.71 25.84 -13.93
C GLU A 6 8.68 25.48 -15.07
N GLU A 7 9.34 24.33 -15.00
CA GLU A 7 10.27 23.86 -16.03
C GLU A 7 9.55 23.33 -17.28
N CYS A 8 8.42 22.65 -17.10
CA CYS A 8 7.65 21.99 -18.15
C CYS A 8 6.16 22.41 -18.18
N PRO A 9 5.83 23.72 -18.22
CA PRO A 9 4.45 24.20 -18.04
C PRO A 9 3.49 23.69 -19.12
N ASN A 10 3.98 23.43 -20.33
CA ASN A 10 3.14 22.98 -21.46
C ASN A 10 2.66 21.54 -21.34
N ILE A 11 3.33 20.72 -20.53
CA ILE A 11 3.01 19.29 -20.39
C ILE A 11 2.64 18.90 -18.96
N THR A 12 2.57 19.86 -18.04
CA THR A 12 2.26 19.61 -16.63
C THR A 12 1.07 20.42 -16.16
N SER A 13 0.25 19.84 -15.29
CA SER A 13 -0.76 20.57 -14.52
C SER A 13 -0.82 20.04 -13.10
N MET A 14 -0.95 20.92 -12.11
CA MET A 14 -1.08 20.54 -10.71
C MET A 14 -2.50 20.80 -10.23
N TYR A 15 -3.06 19.87 -9.47
CA TYR A 15 -4.36 20.03 -8.83
C TYR A 15 -4.41 19.28 -7.48
N SER A 16 -5.38 19.62 -6.65
CA SER A 16 -5.62 18.95 -5.37
C SER A 16 -6.77 17.95 -5.51
N LEU A 17 -6.62 16.76 -4.94
CA LEU A 17 -7.67 15.75 -4.80
C LEU A 17 -8.64 16.12 -3.67
N GLY A 18 -8.19 16.94 -2.72
CA GLY A 18 -8.87 17.22 -1.46
C GLY A 18 -7.85 17.59 -0.38
N ARG A 19 -8.32 17.65 0.86
CA ARG A 19 -7.49 17.92 2.02
C ARG A 19 -7.52 16.76 3.00
N SER A 20 -6.40 16.51 3.65
CA SER A 20 -6.31 15.63 4.80
C SER A 20 -7.05 16.22 6.01
N SER A 21 -7.15 15.44 7.08
CA SER A 21 -7.80 15.87 8.32
C SER A 21 -7.11 17.10 8.96
N ASN A 22 -5.79 17.24 8.85
CA ASN A 22 -5.07 18.46 9.28
C ASN A 22 -5.10 19.60 8.24
N GLY A 23 -5.80 19.42 7.12
CA GLY A 23 -5.97 20.46 6.11
C GLY A 23 -4.83 20.56 5.08
N LEU A 24 -3.93 19.57 5.01
CA LEU A 24 -2.88 19.51 3.99
C LEU A 24 -3.48 19.07 2.65
N ASP A 25 -3.11 19.74 1.57
CA ASP A 25 -3.59 19.37 0.23
C ASP A 25 -2.99 18.03 -0.22
N ILE A 26 -3.84 17.14 -0.72
CA ILE A 26 -3.43 15.90 -1.40
C ILE A 26 -3.19 16.23 -2.86
N VAL A 27 -1.94 16.51 -3.22
CA VAL A 27 -1.60 17.12 -4.50
C VAL A 27 -1.24 16.08 -5.56
N ALA A 28 -1.82 16.23 -6.75
CA ALA A 28 -1.44 15.51 -7.96
C ALA A 28 -0.72 16.40 -8.97
N MET A 29 0.12 15.78 -9.79
CA MET A 29 0.62 16.36 -11.03
C MET A 29 0.20 15.48 -12.21
N VAL A 30 -0.47 16.08 -13.19
CA VAL A 30 -0.67 15.51 -14.52
C VAL A 30 0.58 15.77 -15.34
N ILE A 31 1.05 14.75 -16.07
CA ILE A 31 2.00 14.90 -17.17
C ILE A 31 1.38 14.30 -18.43
N SER A 32 1.14 15.13 -19.44
CA SER A 32 0.50 14.77 -20.72
C SER A 32 0.81 15.82 -21.80
N GLY A 33 0.61 15.49 -23.07
CA GLY A 33 0.57 16.45 -24.17
C GLY A 33 -0.52 17.51 -24.01
N ASN A 34 -1.65 17.16 -23.37
CA ASN A 34 -2.71 18.09 -22.99
C ASN A 34 -3.06 17.93 -21.49
N PRO A 35 -2.33 18.61 -20.58
CA PRO A 35 -2.41 18.30 -19.16
C PRO A 35 -3.73 18.76 -18.48
N THR A 36 -4.47 19.69 -19.08
CA THR A 36 -5.67 20.28 -18.47
C THR A 36 -6.96 19.54 -18.77
N GLU A 37 -7.01 18.79 -19.87
CA GLU A 37 -8.26 18.16 -20.36
C GLU A 37 -8.01 16.70 -20.76
N HIS A 38 -9.07 15.90 -20.69
CA HIS A 38 -9.05 14.52 -21.18
C HIS A 38 -9.30 14.47 -22.69
N GLU A 39 -8.49 13.73 -23.43
CA GLU A 39 -8.67 13.52 -24.87
C GLU A 39 -9.30 12.16 -25.19
N ILE A 40 -10.30 12.13 -26.07
CA ILE A 40 -10.97 10.88 -26.47
C ILE A 40 -9.95 9.94 -27.11
N GLY A 41 -9.80 8.76 -26.51
CA GLY A 41 -8.87 7.73 -26.96
C GLY A 41 -7.49 7.80 -26.31
N GLU A 42 -7.21 8.83 -25.51
CA GLU A 42 -6.03 8.88 -24.64
C GLU A 42 -6.35 8.14 -23.32
N PRO A 43 -5.62 7.06 -22.97
CA PRO A 43 -5.83 6.36 -21.71
C PRO A 43 -5.32 7.21 -20.54
N GLU A 44 -6.06 7.16 -19.42
CA GLU A 44 -5.59 7.73 -18.16
C GLU A 44 -4.89 6.69 -17.28
N PHE A 45 -3.69 7.04 -16.83
CA PHE A 45 -2.87 6.20 -15.97
C PHE A 45 -2.62 6.91 -14.64
N ARG A 46 -2.56 6.16 -13.53
CA ARG A 46 -2.16 6.73 -12.23
C ARG A 46 -1.02 6.01 -11.52
N TYR A 47 -0.09 6.79 -10.97
CA TYR A 47 0.82 6.36 -9.92
C TYR A 47 0.45 7.03 -8.60
N THR A 48 0.31 6.23 -7.55
CA THR A 48 0.08 6.71 -6.19
C THR A 48 1.14 6.17 -5.25
N ALA A 49 1.40 6.91 -4.18
CA ALA A 49 2.28 6.49 -3.09
C ALA A 49 1.82 7.11 -1.77
N GLY A 50 2.39 6.61 -0.67
CA GLY A 50 2.16 7.17 0.66
C GLY A 50 0.72 6.97 1.13
N LEU A 51 0.13 5.78 0.90
CA LEU A 51 -1.08 5.38 1.64
C LEU A 51 -0.76 5.33 3.14
N HIS A 52 0.36 4.72 3.49
CA HIS A 52 0.99 4.85 4.80
C HIS A 52 2.04 5.96 4.74
N GLY A 53 1.94 6.94 5.62
CA GLY A 53 2.75 8.16 5.55
C GLY A 53 4.25 7.91 5.79
N ASN A 54 4.58 6.86 6.54
CA ASN A 54 5.97 6.44 6.82
C ASN A 54 6.64 5.63 5.70
N GLU A 55 5.90 5.22 4.67
CA GLU A 55 6.44 4.48 3.53
C GLU A 55 7.04 5.42 2.46
N ALA A 56 8.09 6.15 2.84
CA ALA A 56 8.61 7.27 2.06
C ALA A 56 9.20 6.91 0.68
N THR A 57 9.62 5.65 0.45
CA THR A 57 10.32 5.27 -0.79
C THR A 57 9.46 5.51 -2.04
N GLY A 58 8.19 5.11 -2.00
CA GLY A 58 7.27 5.29 -3.13
C GLY A 58 7.06 6.77 -3.48
N ARG A 59 6.95 7.62 -2.45
CA ARG A 59 6.82 9.08 -2.59
C ARG A 59 7.99 9.66 -3.39
N GLU A 60 9.22 9.33 -2.99
CA GLU A 60 10.42 9.87 -3.63
C GLU A 60 10.59 9.31 -5.06
N MET A 61 10.24 8.04 -5.29
CA MET A 61 10.21 7.48 -6.65
C MET A 61 9.25 8.23 -7.57
N VAL A 62 8.05 8.58 -7.10
CA VAL A 62 7.06 9.34 -7.88
C VAL A 62 7.55 10.77 -8.15
N LEU A 63 8.18 11.43 -7.16
CA LEU A 63 8.76 12.77 -7.33
C LEU A 63 9.95 12.79 -8.30
N LEU A 64 10.78 11.74 -8.29
CA LEU A 64 11.88 11.58 -9.25
C LEU A 64 11.36 11.26 -10.65
N LEU A 65 10.28 10.47 -10.76
CA LEU A 65 9.64 10.18 -12.04
C LEU A 65 9.10 11.45 -12.70
N MET A 66 8.50 12.37 -11.94
CA MET A 66 8.06 13.68 -12.45
C MET A 66 9.22 14.47 -13.09
N GLN A 67 10.36 14.53 -12.39
CA GLN A 67 11.56 15.22 -12.88
C GLN A 67 12.12 14.55 -14.14
N TYR A 68 12.21 13.22 -14.12
CA TYR A 68 12.69 12.43 -15.25
C TYR A 68 11.83 12.65 -16.50
N LEU A 69 10.50 12.57 -16.38
CA LEU A 69 9.59 12.75 -17.51
C LEU A 69 9.70 14.16 -18.11
N CYS A 70 9.77 15.19 -17.28
CA CYS A 70 9.97 16.56 -17.76
C CYS A 70 11.30 16.73 -18.49
N LYS A 71 12.40 16.32 -17.87
CA LYS A 71 13.75 16.49 -18.42
C LYS A 71 13.92 15.74 -19.75
N GLU A 72 13.57 14.45 -19.78
CA GLU A 72 13.72 13.63 -20.97
C GLU A 72 12.78 14.06 -22.11
N TYR A 73 11.60 14.61 -21.79
CA TYR A 73 10.72 15.19 -22.80
C TYR A 73 11.35 16.41 -23.48
N ARG A 74 11.96 17.30 -22.68
CA ARG A 74 12.69 18.48 -23.16
C ARG A 74 13.90 18.09 -24.00
N ASP A 75 14.65 17.08 -23.56
CA ASP A 75 15.83 16.55 -24.26
C ASP A 75 15.46 15.79 -25.54
N GLY A 76 14.16 15.56 -25.79
CA GLY A 76 13.67 14.95 -27.02
C GLY A 76 13.76 13.42 -27.05
N ASN A 77 13.81 12.77 -25.88
CA ASN A 77 13.82 11.32 -25.79
C ASN A 77 12.55 10.74 -26.44
N PRO A 78 12.68 9.94 -27.53
CA PRO A 78 11.53 9.49 -28.31
C PRO A 78 10.63 8.54 -27.51
N ARG A 79 11.15 7.83 -26.52
CA ARG A 79 10.33 6.98 -25.64
C ARG A 79 9.47 7.83 -24.71
N VAL A 80 10.05 8.83 -24.07
CA VAL A 80 9.32 9.70 -23.13
C VAL A 80 8.31 10.57 -23.85
N ARG A 81 8.64 11.10 -25.04
CA ARG A 81 7.67 11.82 -25.85
C ARG A 81 6.44 10.98 -26.18
N ARG A 82 6.62 9.75 -26.65
CA ARG A 82 5.48 8.84 -26.91
C ARG A 82 4.64 8.54 -25.66
N LEU A 83 5.26 8.50 -24.48
CA LEU A 83 4.53 8.29 -23.23
C LEU A 83 3.71 9.53 -22.86
N VAL A 84 4.32 10.72 -22.89
CA VAL A 84 3.66 11.98 -22.52
C VAL A 84 2.58 12.37 -23.54
N GLU A 85 2.83 12.19 -24.84
CA GLU A 85 1.88 12.55 -25.91
C GLU A 85 0.76 11.52 -26.11
N GLY A 86 0.87 10.32 -25.50
CA GLY A 86 -0.07 9.23 -25.74
C GLY A 86 -0.79 8.70 -24.50
N ILE A 87 -0.42 9.17 -23.31
CA ILE A 87 -0.99 8.71 -22.03
C ILE A 87 -1.10 9.90 -21.07
N ARG A 88 -2.30 10.14 -20.54
CA ARG A 88 -2.51 11.12 -19.49
C ARG A 88 -2.14 10.55 -18.14
N THR A 89 -0.96 10.90 -17.65
CA THR A 89 -0.37 10.29 -16.44
C THR A 89 -0.59 11.17 -15.22
N HIS A 90 -1.31 10.66 -14.22
CA HIS A 90 -1.55 11.32 -12.93
C HIS A 90 -0.61 10.77 -11.87
N LEU A 91 0.15 11.65 -11.21
CA LEU A 91 1.18 11.29 -10.24
C LEU A 91 0.86 11.90 -8.87
N VAL A 92 0.57 11.05 -7.88
CA VAL A 92 0.26 11.46 -6.50
C VAL A 92 1.33 10.92 -5.57
N PRO A 93 2.26 11.77 -5.07
CA PRO A 93 3.40 11.30 -4.29
C PRO A 93 3.04 10.97 -2.83
N SER A 94 1.93 11.50 -2.30
CA SER A 94 1.49 11.22 -0.94
C SER A 94 -0.03 11.32 -0.84
N LEU A 95 -0.66 10.23 -0.42
CA LEU A 95 -2.10 10.14 -0.13
C LEU A 95 -2.42 10.38 1.35
N ASN A 96 -1.44 10.19 2.23
CA ASN A 96 -1.49 10.50 3.66
C ASN A 96 -0.42 11.54 4.02
N PRO A 97 -0.60 12.82 3.66
CA PRO A 97 0.37 13.86 3.96
C PRO A 97 0.53 14.09 5.48
N ASP A 98 -0.51 13.88 6.27
CA ASP A 98 -0.48 14.05 7.74
C ASP A 98 0.43 13.01 8.40
N GLY A 99 0.23 11.73 8.09
CA GLY A 99 1.09 10.65 8.56
C GLY A 99 2.54 10.83 8.10
N GLN A 100 2.73 11.35 6.89
CA GLN A 100 4.05 11.63 6.34
C GLN A 100 4.76 12.76 7.09
N GLU A 101 4.08 13.85 7.45
CA GLU A 101 4.69 14.90 8.29
C GLU A 101 5.07 14.35 9.67
N LYS A 102 4.22 13.53 10.29
CA LYS A 102 4.53 12.87 11.57
C LYS A 102 5.79 12.00 11.48
N ALA A 103 5.90 11.16 10.46
CA ALA A 103 7.08 10.32 10.24
C ALA A 103 8.33 11.16 9.93
N LEU A 104 8.20 12.21 9.13
CA LEU A 104 9.30 13.11 8.78
C LEU A 104 9.86 13.84 10.00
N ILE A 105 8.99 14.39 10.85
CA ILE A 105 9.38 15.11 12.07
C ILE A 105 10.06 14.19 13.07
N ALA A 106 9.57 12.95 13.22
CA ALA A 106 10.21 11.95 14.08
C ALA A 106 11.60 11.57 13.56
N GLY A 107 11.80 11.57 12.24
CA GLY A 107 13.07 11.21 11.61
C GLY A 107 13.27 9.70 11.53
N SER A 108 14.22 9.27 10.69
CA SER A 108 14.41 7.85 10.38
C SER A 108 14.86 7.02 11.58
N GLU A 109 15.56 7.62 12.54
CA GLU A 109 16.08 6.92 13.71
C GLU A 109 14.99 6.60 14.75
N LEU A 110 13.91 7.37 14.78
CA LEU A 110 12.83 7.25 15.77
C LEU A 110 11.48 6.83 15.15
N SER A 111 11.39 6.83 13.83
CA SER A 111 10.19 6.37 13.12
C SER A 111 10.12 4.84 13.15
N GLY A 112 9.38 4.33 14.13
CA GLY A 112 8.97 2.93 14.15
C GLY A 112 7.91 2.64 13.08
N TRP A 113 7.53 1.36 12.97
CA TRP A 113 6.50 0.88 12.05
C TRP A 113 5.17 1.64 12.15
N THR A 114 4.82 2.13 13.34
CA THR A 114 3.53 2.79 13.62
C THR A 114 3.55 4.31 13.40
N THR A 115 4.73 4.93 13.43
CA THR A 115 4.86 6.39 13.45
C THR A 115 4.51 6.96 12.08
N GLY A 116 3.33 7.56 11.95
CA GLY A 116 2.88 8.12 10.67
C GLY A 116 2.31 7.10 9.69
N HIS A 117 2.00 5.87 10.15
CA HIS A 117 1.36 4.83 9.32
C HIS A 117 -0.09 5.21 8.96
N TRP A 118 -0.90 5.52 9.97
CA TRP A 118 -2.32 5.85 9.83
C TRP A 118 -2.56 7.33 9.49
N THR A 119 -3.78 7.66 9.07
CA THR A 119 -4.26 9.05 8.96
C THR A 119 -4.28 9.74 10.32
N GLU A 120 -4.53 11.05 10.37
CA GLU A 120 -4.71 11.76 11.64
C GLU A 120 -5.78 11.11 12.52
N ASP A 121 -6.90 10.72 11.92
CA ASP A 121 -8.04 10.11 12.61
C ASP A 121 -7.84 8.62 12.94
N GLY A 122 -6.66 8.06 12.66
CA GLY A 122 -6.29 6.69 13.02
C GLY A 122 -6.78 5.63 12.04
N HIS A 123 -7.17 6.01 10.83
CA HIS A 123 -7.56 5.05 9.79
C HIS A 123 -6.36 4.56 8.98
N ASP A 124 -6.39 3.30 8.62
CA ASP A 124 -5.45 2.74 7.64
C ASP A 124 -6.10 2.89 6.26
N ILE A 125 -5.57 3.78 5.40
CA ILE A 125 -6.17 4.06 4.09
C ILE A 125 -6.28 2.78 3.25
N PHE A 126 -5.30 1.86 3.32
CA PHE A 126 -5.32 0.61 2.56
C PHE A 126 -6.50 -0.29 2.97
N HIS A 127 -6.87 -0.28 4.24
CA HIS A 127 -8.00 -1.03 4.79
C HIS A 127 -9.31 -0.22 4.93
N ASN A 128 -9.33 1.05 4.52
CA ASN A 128 -10.47 1.93 4.71
C ASN A 128 -11.37 2.08 3.47
N PHE A 129 -10.99 1.48 2.33
CA PHE A 129 -11.87 1.40 1.17
C PHE A 129 -13.06 0.45 1.40
N PRO A 130 -14.25 0.74 0.84
CA PRO A 130 -15.39 -0.17 0.88
C PRO A 130 -15.06 -1.55 0.30
N ASP A 131 -15.37 -2.62 1.04
CA ASP A 131 -15.17 -4.00 0.56
C ASP A 131 -16.23 -4.40 -0.47
N LEU A 132 -15.89 -4.23 -1.75
CA LEU A 132 -16.73 -4.65 -2.87
C LEU A 132 -16.54 -6.12 -3.25
N ASN A 133 -15.48 -6.77 -2.76
CA ASN A 133 -15.19 -8.18 -3.08
C ASN A 133 -16.24 -9.08 -2.45
N SER A 134 -16.55 -8.86 -1.17
CA SER A 134 -17.59 -9.62 -0.47
C SER A 134 -18.96 -9.46 -1.13
N VAL A 135 -19.32 -8.23 -1.53
CA VAL A 135 -20.58 -7.94 -2.22
C VAL A 135 -20.67 -8.70 -3.55
N LEU A 136 -19.60 -8.65 -4.36
CA LEU A 136 -19.55 -9.35 -5.63
C LEU A 136 -19.62 -10.87 -5.44
N TRP A 137 -18.80 -11.43 -4.57
CA TRP A 137 -18.74 -12.89 -4.36
C TRP A 137 -20.04 -13.44 -3.78
N GLU A 138 -20.72 -12.71 -2.90
CA GLU A 138 -22.03 -13.09 -2.39
C GLU A 138 -23.07 -13.13 -3.53
N ALA A 139 -23.05 -12.15 -4.43
CA ALA A 139 -23.93 -12.13 -5.60
C ALA A 139 -23.62 -13.29 -6.58
N GLU A 140 -22.35 -13.60 -6.80
CA GLU A 140 -21.93 -14.75 -7.61
C GLU A 140 -22.40 -16.08 -7.00
N ASP A 141 -22.21 -16.26 -5.69
CA ASP A 141 -22.62 -17.48 -4.97
C ASP A 141 -24.13 -17.72 -5.01
N LYS A 142 -24.91 -16.63 -5.14
CA LYS A 142 -26.37 -16.64 -5.33
C LYS A 142 -26.79 -16.75 -6.80
N GLY A 143 -25.85 -16.79 -7.75
CA GLY A 143 -26.13 -16.85 -9.19
C GLY A 143 -26.75 -15.57 -9.75
N MET A 144 -26.54 -14.43 -9.09
CA MET A 144 -27.10 -13.12 -9.48
C MET A 144 -26.26 -12.41 -10.54
N VAL A 145 -25.00 -12.81 -10.74
CA VAL A 145 -24.08 -12.20 -11.73
C VAL A 145 -24.17 -12.94 -13.08
N PRO A 146 -24.24 -12.23 -14.23
CA PRO A 146 -24.29 -10.78 -14.41
C PRO A 146 -25.72 -10.19 -14.45
N LYS A 147 -26.75 -11.04 -14.30
CA LYS A 147 -28.13 -10.68 -14.65
C LYS A 147 -28.78 -9.64 -13.73
N LEU A 148 -28.58 -9.78 -12.42
CA LEU A 148 -29.09 -8.86 -11.39
C LEU A 148 -27.99 -7.96 -10.83
N THR A 149 -26.77 -8.49 -10.71
CA THR A 149 -25.60 -7.74 -10.24
C THR A 149 -24.54 -7.71 -11.35
N PRO A 150 -24.10 -6.54 -11.81
CA PRO A 150 -23.00 -6.42 -12.77
C PRO A 150 -21.71 -7.06 -12.23
N ASN A 151 -20.91 -7.66 -13.13
CA ASN A 151 -19.57 -8.16 -12.81
C ASN A 151 -18.47 -7.08 -12.86
N HIS A 152 -18.86 -5.83 -13.04
CA HIS A 152 -17.99 -4.65 -13.09
C HIS A 152 -18.73 -3.47 -12.44
N HIS A 153 -18.01 -2.44 -11.99
CA HIS A 153 -18.62 -1.23 -11.42
C HIS A 153 -19.67 -1.56 -10.33
N VAL A 154 -19.31 -2.47 -9.42
CA VAL A 154 -20.15 -2.81 -8.25
C VAL A 154 -20.37 -1.53 -7.45
N LYS A 155 -21.64 -1.21 -7.16
CA LYS A 155 -21.97 0.03 -6.45
C LYS A 155 -21.48 -0.03 -5.01
N ILE A 156 -20.92 1.08 -4.54
CA ILE A 156 -20.57 1.27 -3.13
C ILE A 156 -21.87 1.26 -2.31
N PRO A 157 -22.02 0.37 -1.30
CA PRO A 157 -23.22 0.31 -0.47
C PRO A 157 -23.44 1.62 0.31
N ALA A 158 -24.66 2.16 0.30
CA ALA A 158 -24.96 3.47 0.91
C ALA A 158 -24.69 3.52 2.44
N ASP A 159 -24.70 2.37 3.11
CA ASP A 159 -24.41 2.21 4.55
C ASP A 159 -22.90 2.20 4.89
N THR A 160 -22.03 2.12 3.87
CA THR A 160 -20.58 2.24 4.02
C THR A 160 -20.11 3.69 4.00
N VAL A 161 -20.85 4.60 3.36
CA VAL A 161 -20.52 6.02 3.20
C VAL A 161 -21.11 6.87 4.35
N GLY A 162 -20.97 6.40 5.59
CA GLY A 162 -21.25 7.23 6.77
C GLY A 162 -20.01 8.03 7.14
N ASP A 163 -20.19 9.29 7.54
CA ASP A 163 -19.11 10.27 7.81
C ASP A 163 -18.01 9.74 8.76
N ASP A 164 -18.34 8.81 9.68
CA ASP A 164 -17.39 8.29 10.67
C ASP A 164 -16.62 7.02 10.23
N LYS A 165 -16.96 6.42 9.07
CA LYS A 165 -16.38 5.12 8.64
C LYS A 165 -15.28 5.27 7.61
N ILE A 166 -15.32 6.32 6.78
CA ILE A 166 -14.39 6.53 5.68
C ILE A 166 -13.62 7.82 5.94
N ALA A 167 -12.30 7.70 6.07
CA ALA A 167 -11.39 8.83 6.24
C ALA A 167 -11.51 9.81 5.07
N VAL A 168 -11.29 11.10 5.34
CA VAL A 168 -11.41 12.17 4.34
C VAL A 168 -10.43 11.95 3.18
N GLU A 169 -9.25 11.39 3.43
CA GLU A 169 -8.27 11.01 2.41
C GLU A 169 -8.84 9.90 1.50
N THR A 170 -9.45 8.87 2.09
CA THR A 170 -10.07 7.78 1.33
C THR A 170 -11.24 8.30 0.48
N GLN A 171 -12.07 9.20 1.01
CA GLN A 171 -13.16 9.84 0.26
C GLN A 171 -12.64 10.66 -0.92
N ALA A 172 -11.54 11.41 -0.71
CA ALA A 172 -10.88 12.17 -1.76
C ALA A 172 -10.36 11.25 -2.87
N ILE A 173 -9.77 10.09 -2.52
CA ILE A 173 -9.31 9.11 -3.50
C ILE A 173 -10.48 8.51 -4.27
N ILE A 174 -11.57 8.11 -3.61
CA ILE A 174 -12.76 7.56 -4.28
C ILE A 174 -13.32 8.58 -5.28
N SER A 175 -13.52 9.82 -4.85
CA SER A 175 -14.03 10.90 -5.71
C SER A 175 -13.10 11.18 -6.90
N TRP A 176 -11.79 11.09 -6.66
CA TRP A 176 -10.79 11.23 -7.71
C TRP A 176 -10.85 10.08 -8.73
N MET A 177 -11.02 8.84 -8.26
CA MET A 177 -11.18 7.67 -9.12
C MET A 177 -12.48 7.68 -9.92
N GLU A 178 -13.56 8.26 -9.40
CA GLU A 178 -14.83 8.40 -10.11
C GLU A 178 -14.83 9.53 -11.15
N SER A 179 -14.04 10.58 -10.93
CA SER A 179 -13.96 11.75 -11.83
C SER A 179 -13.06 11.54 -13.06
N HIS A 180 -12.24 10.49 -13.06
CA HIS A 180 -11.25 10.23 -14.10
C HIS A 180 -11.37 8.79 -14.63
N PRO A 181 -11.38 8.56 -15.96
CA PRO A 181 -11.51 7.23 -16.54
C PRO A 181 -10.18 6.46 -16.50
N PHE A 182 -9.66 6.16 -15.31
CA PHE A 182 -8.41 5.43 -15.14
C PHE A 182 -8.49 4.01 -15.72
N VAL A 183 -7.55 3.69 -16.61
CA VAL A 183 -7.46 2.37 -17.25
C VAL A 183 -6.47 1.47 -16.53
N LEU A 184 -5.38 2.04 -16.01
CA LEU A 184 -4.35 1.32 -15.29
C LEU A 184 -3.79 2.20 -14.17
N GLY A 185 -3.35 1.57 -13.09
CA GLY A 185 -2.62 2.27 -12.05
C GLY A 185 -1.77 1.34 -11.22
N ALA A 186 -0.84 1.95 -10.50
CA ALA A 186 0.00 1.26 -9.53
C ALA A 186 0.16 2.12 -8.29
N ASN A 187 0.07 1.47 -7.12
CA ASN A 187 0.29 2.09 -5.84
C ASN A 187 1.59 1.55 -5.22
N PHE A 188 2.50 2.45 -4.84
CA PHE A 188 3.73 2.08 -4.16
C PHE A 188 3.52 2.00 -2.65
N GLN A 189 4.01 0.91 -2.06
CA GLN A 189 4.08 0.68 -0.62
C GLN A 189 5.52 0.36 -0.19
N GLY A 190 5.77 0.41 1.10
CA GLY A 190 7.02 0.04 1.75
C GLY A 190 6.93 -1.30 2.51
N GLY A 191 8.07 -1.80 2.96
CA GLY A 191 8.16 -3.00 3.81
C GLY A 191 8.61 -4.27 3.08
N GLU A 192 8.20 -4.48 1.83
CA GLU A 192 8.49 -5.71 1.06
C GLU A 192 8.93 -5.39 -0.38
N ARG A 193 9.59 -6.34 -1.04
CA ARG A 193 10.00 -6.23 -2.46
C ARG A 193 9.18 -7.18 -3.33
N VAL A 194 7.90 -6.86 -3.53
CA VAL A 194 6.95 -7.68 -4.29
C VAL A 194 6.02 -6.82 -5.14
N VAL A 195 5.45 -7.40 -6.20
CA VAL A 195 4.34 -6.82 -6.95
C VAL A 195 3.09 -7.64 -6.66
N ALA A 196 2.20 -7.09 -5.83
CA ALA A 196 0.89 -7.68 -5.56
C ALA A 196 -0.11 -7.27 -6.64
N TYR A 197 -1.07 -8.15 -6.94
CA TYR A 197 -2.15 -7.92 -7.89
C TYR A 197 -3.45 -8.50 -7.35
N PRO A 198 -4.62 -7.96 -7.75
CA PRO A 198 -5.91 -8.41 -7.23
C PRO A 198 -6.14 -9.92 -7.40
N TYR A 199 -6.84 -10.58 -6.47
CA TYR A 199 -7.50 -9.98 -5.30
C TYR A 199 -6.64 -10.04 -4.03
N ASP A 200 -6.73 -8.99 -3.19
CA ASP A 200 -6.07 -8.96 -1.88
C ASP A 200 -6.83 -9.78 -0.82
N ASN A 201 -8.17 -9.88 -0.95
CA ASN A 201 -8.98 -10.72 -0.07
C ASN A 201 -9.01 -12.17 -0.56
N HIS A 202 -9.11 -13.11 0.39
CA HIS A 202 -9.32 -14.52 0.08
C HIS A 202 -10.80 -14.87 0.02
N ARG A 203 -11.24 -15.46 -1.11
CA ARG A 203 -12.58 -16.03 -1.23
C ARG A 203 -12.62 -17.41 -0.56
N LEU A 204 -13.32 -17.51 0.56
CA LEU A 204 -13.59 -18.80 1.20
C LEU A 204 -14.46 -19.67 0.28
N THR A 205 -14.01 -20.88 -0.01
CA THR A 205 -14.84 -21.86 -0.72
C THR A 205 -16.01 -22.27 0.17
N LYS A 206 -17.15 -22.70 -0.42
CA LYS A 206 -18.31 -23.19 0.35
C LYS A 206 -17.97 -24.29 1.38
N ALA A 207 -16.95 -25.09 1.11
CA ALA A 207 -16.45 -26.12 2.03
C ALA A 207 -15.64 -25.52 3.19
N ALA A 208 -14.83 -24.49 2.93
CA ALA A 208 -14.09 -23.78 3.97
C ALA A 208 -15.03 -22.97 4.88
N SER A 209 -16.04 -22.30 4.30
CA SER A 209 -17.00 -21.49 5.07
C SER A 209 -17.94 -22.31 5.96
N THR A 210 -18.31 -23.53 5.54
CA THR A 210 -19.01 -24.49 6.42
C THR A 210 -18.11 -24.94 7.56
N SER A 211 -16.84 -25.27 7.28
CA SER A 211 -15.88 -25.69 8.32
C SER A 211 -15.59 -24.60 9.37
N GLU A 212 -15.57 -23.32 8.98
CA GLU A 212 -15.36 -22.20 9.91
C GLU A 212 -16.61 -21.93 10.75
N ARG A 213 -17.82 -22.01 10.16
CA ARG A 213 -19.07 -21.92 10.92
C ARG A 213 -19.17 -23.03 11.95
N ASP A 214 -18.83 -24.27 11.58
CA ASP A 214 -18.84 -25.42 12.48
C ASP A 214 -17.81 -25.26 13.62
N ARG A 215 -16.61 -24.73 13.32
CA ARG A 215 -15.59 -24.41 14.33
C ARG A 215 -16.02 -23.27 15.27
N ALA A 216 -16.66 -22.23 14.75
CA ALA A 216 -17.19 -21.14 15.55
C ALA A 216 -18.33 -21.60 16.48
N HIS A 217 -19.23 -22.44 15.98
CA HIS A 217 -20.27 -23.10 16.80
C HIS A 217 -19.67 -24.01 17.86
N SER A 218 -18.62 -24.78 17.53
CA SER A 218 -17.92 -25.62 18.50
C SER A 218 -17.22 -24.80 19.61
N ARG A 219 -16.59 -23.66 19.27
CA ARG A 219 -15.98 -22.76 20.26
C ARG A 219 -17.01 -22.12 21.19
N LYS A 220 -18.15 -21.67 20.66
CA LYS A 220 -19.26 -21.15 21.48
C LYS A 220 -19.84 -22.20 22.40
N LYS A 221 -19.97 -23.45 21.91
CA LYS A 221 -20.45 -24.57 22.72
C LYS A 221 -19.51 -24.86 23.89
N ARG A 222 -18.19 -24.90 23.65
CA ARG A 222 -17.18 -25.07 24.70
C ARG A 222 -17.24 -23.97 25.76
N GLN A 223 -17.34 -22.70 25.34
CA GLN A 223 -17.48 -21.59 26.28
C GLN A 223 -18.74 -21.71 27.16
N PHE A 224 -19.85 -22.17 26.59
CA PHE A 224 -21.09 -22.37 27.35
C PHE A 224 -21.00 -23.57 28.30
N GLU A 225 -20.33 -24.66 27.89
CA GLU A 225 -20.06 -25.82 28.76
C GLU A 225 -19.13 -25.42 29.92
N ASP A 226 -18.07 -24.64 29.67
CA ASP A 226 -17.13 -24.13 30.70
C ASP A 226 -17.79 -23.14 31.67
N GLU A 227 -18.85 -22.44 31.25
CA GLU A 227 -19.62 -21.51 32.08
C GLU A 227 -20.59 -22.24 33.02
N TYR A 228 -21.11 -23.40 32.60
CA TYR A 228 -21.93 -24.28 33.45
C TYR A 228 -21.07 -25.08 34.44
N ASP A 229 -19.85 -25.48 34.08
CA ASP A 229 -18.96 -26.24 34.96
C ASP A 229 -18.32 -25.36 36.06
N ARG A 230 -18.27 -24.03 35.87
CA ARG A 230 -17.79 -23.08 36.89
C ARG A 230 -18.80 -22.75 38.00
N GLY A 231 -19.99 -23.34 37.97
CA GLY A 231 -21.04 -23.12 38.97
C GLY A 231 -20.99 -24.04 40.20
N ALA A 232 -20.05 -24.99 40.26
CA ALA A 232 -20.08 -26.05 41.29
C ALA A 232 -18.69 -26.45 41.81
N ASP A 233 -17.88 -25.51 42.32
CA ASP A 233 -16.87 -25.88 43.34
C ASP A 233 -16.38 -24.66 44.13
N TRP A 234 -16.88 -24.50 45.35
CA TRP A 234 -16.33 -23.58 46.36
C TRP A 234 -15.92 -24.40 47.59
N ASP A 235 -14.94 -25.31 47.49
CA ASP A 235 -14.08 -25.66 48.63
C ASP A 235 -12.87 -26.54 48.23
N ARG A 236 -11.74 -25.94 47.85
CA ARG A 236 -10.42 -26.46 48.25
C ARG A 236 -9.27 -25.51 47.94
N GLY A 237 -8.31 -25.54 48.86
CA GLY A 237 -7.23 -24.58 49.02
C GLY A 237 -6.11 -24.66 47.99
N TYR A 238 -5.32 -23.60 48.02
CA TYR A 238 -4.11 -23.33 47.28
C TYR A 238 -3.12 -24.50 47.33
N ASP A 239 -2.76 -25.02 46.16
CA ASP A 239 -1.39 -25.47 45.88
C ASP A 239 -1.08 -25.21 44.39
N ARG A 240 0.09 -24.62 44.17
CA ARG A 240 0.59 -24.10 42.90
C ARG A 240 1.56 -25.14 42.34
N GLU A 241 1.20 -25.79 41.24
CA GLU A 241 2.12 -26.60 40.44
C GLU A 241 2.27 -25.96 39.05
N GLU A 242 3.52 -25.62 38.70
CA GLU A 242 3.89 -25.11 37.37
C GLU A 242 3.85 -26.27 36.35
N PRO A 243 3.40 -26.07 35.10
CA PRO A 243 3.47 -27.12 34.10
C PRO A 243 4.89 -27.30 33.56
N GLU A 244 5.37 -28.53 33.60
CA GLU A 244 6.61 -29.00 32.98
C GLU A 244 6.49 -29.02 31.44
N ASP A 245 7.47 -28.44 30.76
CA ASP A 245 7.63 -28.51 29.30
C ASP A 245 8.03 -29.94 28.87
N ASP A 246 7.14 -30.66 28.18
CA ASP A 246 7.46 -31.96 27.58
C ASP A 246 8.03 -31.80 26.17
N ASP A 247 9.33 -32.05 26.11
CA ASP A 247 10.21 -32.03 24.97
C ASP A 247 10.12 -33.40 24.25
N ARG A 248 9.41 -33.48 23.11
CA ARG A 248 9.59 -34.54 22.08
C ARG A 248 8.71 -34.37 20.83
N ASN A 249 9.28 -33.80 19.75
CA ASN A 249 9.49 -34.55 18.50
C ASN A 249 10.42 -33.80 17.53
N ARG A 250 11.54 -34.45 17.15
CA ARG A 250 12.54 -34.00 16.16
C ARG A 250 12.33 -34.70 14.81
N GLY A 251 12.57 -33.96 13.73
CA GLY A 251 13.00 -34.42 12.39
C GLY A 251 11.85 -34.82 11.46
N TYR A 252 11.75 -34.44 10.18
CA TYR A 252 12.64 -33.95 9.11
C TYR A 252 11.74 -33.13 8.13
N GLN A 253 12.12 -32.25 7.21
CA GLN A 253 13.33 -32.07 6.39
C GLN A 253 13.23 -30.68 5.69
N GLU A 254 14.37 -29.99 5.52
CA GLU A 254 14.50 -28.75 4.73
C GLU A 254 14.29 -29.01 3.23
N PRO A 255 13.69 -28.08 2.46
CA PRO A 255 13.80 -28.10 1.00
C PRO A 255 15.08 -27.40 0.53
N GLU A 256 15.82 -28.10 -0.32
CA GLU A 256 17.02 -27.66 -1.04
C GLU A 256 16.78 -26.41 -1.90
N GLU A 257 17.41 -25.27 -1.55
CA GLU A 257 17.61 -24.14 -2.49
C GLU A 257 19.09 -23.72 -2.64
N GLU A 258 20.04 -24.59 -2.28
CA GLU A 258 21.48 -24.36 -2.49
C GLU A 258 22.04 -24.84 -3.84
N ARG A 259 21.19 -25.05 -4.87
CA ARG A 259 21.66 -25.62 -6.17
C ARG A 259 21.59 -24.73 -7.39
N TRP A 260 21.30 -23.42 -7.27
CA TRP A 260 21.22 -22.56 -8.47
C TRP A 260 22.04 -21.25 -8.48
N ASN A 261 22.83 -20.92 -7.46
CA ASN A 261 23.68 -19.71 -7.49
C ASN A 261 25.20 -20.00 -7.46
N ARG A 262 25.66 -20.86 -8.38
CA ARG A 262 27.06 -20.81 -8.84
C ARG A 262 27.11 -20.37 -10.29
N GLY A 263 27.34 -19.08 -10.50
CA GLY A 263 27.70 -18.53 -11.79
C GLY A 263 27.56 -17.02 -11.82
N TYR A 264 28.68 -16.33 -12.09
CA TYR A 264 28.88 -14.88 -12.21
C TYR A 264 29.31 -14.13 -10.93
N GLN A 265 30.63 -14.15 -10.70
CA GLN A 265 31.37 -13.15 -9.93
C GLN A 265 31.59 -11.91 -10.81
N ASP A 266 31.20 -10.73 -10.32
CA ASP A 266 31.56 -9.43 -10.91
C ASP A 266 32.68 -8.80 -10.06
N PRO A 267 33.89 -8.54 -10.62
CA PRO A 267 35.04 -8.08 -9.86
C PRO A 267 35.16 -6.55 -9.82
N GLU A 268 34.26 -5.85 -9.11
CA GLU A 268 34.44 -4.40 -8.86
C GLU A 268 34.13 -3.90 -7.43
N GLU A 269 33.76 -4.77 -6.47
CA GLU A 269 33.47 -4.30 -5.09
C GLU A 269 34.68 -4.27 -4.14
N ASP A 270 35.85 -4.74 -4.55
CA ASP A 270 37.03 -4.84 -3.67
C ASP A 270 37.90 -3.56 -3.61
N ARG A 271 37.37 -2.41 -4.06
CA ARG A 271 38.09 -1.12 -4.09
C ARG A 271 37.48 0.01 -3.26
N ARG A 272 36.36 -0.20 -2.58
CA ARG A 272 35.69 0.86 -1.78
C ARG A 272 35.72 0.61 -0.27
N ASN A 273 36.74 -0.10 0.23
CA ASN A 273 36.91 -0.28 1.67
C ASN A 273 38.38 -0.23 2.13
N ARG A 274 39.06 0.88 1.85
CA ARG A 274 40.28 1.26 2.59
C ARG A 274 40.17 2.70 3.04
N GLY A 275 40.20 2.86 4.36
CA GLY A 275 39.89 4.08 5.07
C GLY A 275 40.92 5.20 4.91
N TYR A 276 40.48 6.35 5.42
CA TYR A 276 41.25 7.56 5.62
C TYR A 276 42.50 7.28 6.45
N GLN A 277 43.67 7.41 5.83
CA GLN A 277 44.93 7.69 6.49
C GLN A 277 45.57 8.88 5.76
N GLU A 278 45.62 10.03 6.44
CA GLU A 278 46.49 11.15 6.08
C GLU A 278 47.95 10.74 6.28
N PRO A 279 48.86 11.17 5.38
CA PRO A 279 50.26 11.30 5.72
C PRO A 279 50.72 12.76 5.72
N GLU A 280 51.58 13.02 6.69
CA GLU A 280 52.20 14.26 7.11
C GLU A 280 53.01 14.99 6.04
N GLU A 281 53.18 16.30 6.27
CA GLU A 281 54.15 17.19 5.62
C GLU A 281 55.56 16.60 5.60
N ASP A 282 56.26 16.73 4.46
CA ASP A 282 57.71 16.87 4.50
C ASP A 282 58.22 17.90 3.48
N ARG A 283 59.22 18.64 3.93
CA ARG A 283 59.74 19.89 3.35
C ARG A 283 60.86 19.63 2.32
N ARG A 284 61.11 20.64 1.47
CA ARG A 284 62.34 20.91 0.65
C ARG A 284 62.38 20.11 -0.67
N ASN A 285 62.71 20.66 -1.84
CA ASN A 285 63.50 21.85 -2.24
C ASN A 285 62.78 22.61 -3.36
#